data_AF-A0A950LC93-F1
#
_entry.id   AF-A0A950LC93-F1
#
_cell.length_a   1.000
_cell.length_b   1.000
_cell.length_c   1.000
_cell.angle_alpha   90.00
_cell.angle_beta   90.00
_cell.angle_gamma   90.00
#
_symmetry.space_group_name_H-M   'P 1'
#
loop_
_entity.id
_entity.type
_entity.pdbx_description
1 polymer ?
#
loop_
_entity_poly.entity_id
_entity_poly.type
_entity_poly.pdbx_seq_one_letter_code
_entity_poly.pdbx_strand_id
1 'polypeptide(L)'
;MRVCLFIVALAATTAASADTITTLALPRVSVVPGGVFITPIQGPAGQPPTVTYDGKRVMVLRSGARWEAVVGLPLAVTPGQAHIQVQSADTPEAAV
;
A
#
# COMPACT_ATOMS: atom_id res chain seq x y z
N MET A 1 -64.84 -20.73 -12.41
CA MET A 1 -65.02 -19.77 -13.52
C MET A 1 -64.84 -18.37 -12.95
N ARG A 2 -63.95 -17.53 -13.55
CA ARG A 2 -63.44 -16.20 -13.11
C ARG A 2 -62.20 -16.28 -12.21
N VAL A 3 -60.96 -16.49 -12.68
CA VAL A 3 -60.16 -15.74 -13.67
C VAL A 3 -60.14 -14.23 -13.40
N CYS A 4 -58.97 -13.81 -12.90
CA CYS A 4 -58.30 -12.51 -13.01
C CYS A 4 -59.07 -11.24 -12.60
N LEU A 5 -58.52 -10.49 -11.65
CA LEU A 5 -57.87 -9.21 -11.97
C LEU A 5 -57.22 -8.57 -10.72
N PHE A 6 -55.94 -8.20 -10.87
CA PHE A 6 -55.17 -7.16 -10.17
C PHE A 6 -55.08 -7.21 -8.64
N ILE A 7 -53.88 -7.48 -8.09
CA ILE A 7 -53.10 -6.46 -7.33
C ILE A 7 -51.60 -6.72 -7.55
N VAL A 8 -51.04 -5.89 -8.44
CA VAL A 8 -49.73 -5.25 -8.36
C VAL A 8 -48.49 -6.14 -8.26
N ALA A 9 -47.85 -6.27 -9.42
CA ALA A 9 -46.42 -6.47 -9.58
C ALA A 9 -45.62 -5.53 -8.66
N LEU A 10 -44.94 -6.08 -7.65
CA LEU A 10 -43.86 -5.38 -6.97
C LEU A 10 -42.54 -5.99 -7.40
N ALA A 11 -42.00 -5.41 -8.48
CA ALA A 11 -40.63 -5.56 -8.89
C ALA A 11 -39.71 -5.17 -7.73
N ALA A 12 -38.96 -6.13 -7.20
CA ALA A 12 -37.77 -5.86 -6.42
C ALA A 12 -36.60 -6.57 -7.11
N THR A 13 -36.25 -6.06 -8.28
CA THR A 13 -34.98 -6.37 -8.94
C THR A 13 -33.89 -5.78 -8.04
N THR A 14 -33.29 -6.61 -7.18
CA THR A 14 -32.12 -6.22 -6.42
C THR A 14 -30.95 -6.10 -7.39
N ALA A 15 -30.68 -4.87 -7.83
CA ALA A 15 -29.45 -4.56 -8.52
C ALA A 15 -28.29 -4.77 -7.54
N ALA A 16 -27.62 -5.91 -7.63
CA ALA A 16 -26.37 -6.14 -6.94
C ALA A 16 -25.29 -5.32 -7.66
N SER A 17 -24.95 -4.16 -7.11
CA SER A 17 -23.77 -3.40 -7.53
C SER A 17 -22.53 -4.22 -7.19
N ALA A 18 -21.88 -4.79 -8.20
CA ALA A 18 -20.57 -5.40 -8.05
C ALA A 18 -19.52 -4.30 -8.10
N ASP A 19 -19.21 -3.69 -6.96
CA ASP A 19 -18.05 -2.82 -6.83
C ASP A 19 -16.79 -3.65 -7.06
N THR A 20 -16.17 -3.46 -8.22
CA THR A 20 -14.89 -4.11 -8.54
C THR A 20 -13.80 -3.42 -7.73
N ILE A 21 -13.47 -3.97 -6.56
CA ILE A 21 -12.30 -3.53 -5.80
C ILE A 21 -11.05 -3.93 -6.58
N THR A 22 -10.46 -2.99 -7.30
CA THR A 22 -9.14 -3.17 -7.91
C THR A 22 -8.09 -3.02 -6.82
N THR A 23 -7.62 -4.15 -6.30
CA THR A 23 -6.44 -4.17 -5.43
C THR A 23 -5.23 -3.74 -6.23
N LEU A 24 -4.64 -2.60 -5.88
CA LEU A 24 -3.37 -2.14 -6.46
C LEU A 24 -2.26 -3.12 -6.02
N ALA A 25 -1.81 -3.98 -6.94
CA ALA A 25 -0.73 -4.91 -6.65
C ALA A 25 0.62 -4.18 -6.66
N LEU A 26 1.42 -4.39 -5.61
CA LEU A 26 2.80 -3.92 -5.58
C LEU A 26 3.63 -4.61 -6.68
N PRO A 27 4.68 -3.95 -7.20
CA PRO A 27 5.59 -4.58 -8.14
C PRO A 27 6.24 -5.82 -7.52
N ARG A 28 6.61 -6.78 -8.37
CA ARG A 28 7.35 -7.96 -7.92
C ARG A 28 8.74 -7.53 -7.44
N VAL A 29 9.16 -8.08 -6.30
CA VAL A 29 10.51 -7.86 -5.76
C VAL A 29 11.55 -8.40 -6.73
N SER A 30 12.53 -7.57 -7.06
CA SER A 30 13.67 -7.90 -7.91
C SER A 30 14.89 -7.13 -7.41
N VAL A 31 15.79 -7.80 -6.69
CA VAL A 31 16.94 -7.18 -6.01
C VAL A 31 18.14 -7.11 -6.98
N VAL A 32 17.97 -6.37 -8.06
CA VAL A 32 18.96 -6.16 -9.13
C VAL A 32 19.07 -4.67 -9.46
N PRO A 33 20.15 -4.22 -10.12
CA PRO A 33 20.19 -2.88 -10.68
C PRO A 33 19.01 -2.62 -11.63
N GLY A 34 18.23 -1.55 -11.37
CA GLY A 34 16.98 -1.25 -12.07
C GLY A 34 15.73 -1.92 -11.50
N GLY A 35 15.88 -2.75 -10.48
CA GLY A 35 14.81 -3.47 -9.82
C GLY A 35 14.21 -2.72 -8.63
N VAL A 36 13.45 -3.47 -7.83
CA VAL A 36 12.73 -2.96 -6.65
C VAL A 36 12.92 -3.92 -5.49
N PHE A 37 13.23 -3.36 -4.33
CA PHE A 37 13.29 -4.07 -3.06
C PHE A 37 12.14 -3.60 -2.15
N ILE A 38 11.42 -4.54 -1.54
CA ILE A 38 10.31 -4.24 -0.63
C ILE A 38 10.63 -4.88 0.72
N THR A 39 10.57 -4.08 1.79
CA THR A 39 10.88 -4.56 3.14
C THR A 39 9.93 -3.96 4.19
N PRO A 40 9.51 -4.73 5.20
CA PRO A 40 8.72 -4.20 6.30
C PRO A 40 9.55 -3.24 7.16
N ILE A 41 8.90 -2.19 7.66
CA ILE A 41 9.49 -1.16 8.52
C ILE A 41 8.70 -1.09 9.82
N GLN A 42 9.41 -0.94 10.93
CA GLN A 42 8.81 -0.71 12.24
C GLN A 42 8.48 0.78 12.41
N GLY A 43 7.33 1.08 13.00
CA GLY A 43 6.92 2.44 13.32
C GLY A 43 5.50 2.48 13.88
N PRO A 44 5.11 3.58 14.56
CA PRO A 44 3.77 3.73 15.10
C PRO A 44 2.72 3.70 13.98
N ALA A 45 1.53 3.15 14.27
CA ALA A 45 0.48 3.03 13.27
C ALA A 45 -0.07 4.38 12.79
N GLY A 46 0.03 5.42 13.62
CA GLY A 46 -0.54 6.75 13.36
C GLY A 46 0.33 7.65 12.49
N GLN A 47 1.62 7.36 12.32
CA GLN A 47 2.53 8.20 11.55
C GLN A 47 3.49 7.34 10.73
N PRO A 48 3.57 7.53 9.39
CA PRO A 48 4.47 6.76 8.56
C PRO A 48 5.94 7.09 8.88
N PRO A 49 6.80 6.07 9.00
CA PRO A 49 8.23 6.30 9.16
C PRO A 49 8.81 6.97 7.91
N THR A 50 9.88 7.74 8.10
CA THR A 50 10.66 8.32 7.02
C THR A 50 11.77 7.35 6.66
N VAL A 51 11.76 6.83 5.43
CA VAL A 51 12.82 5.95 4.95
C VAL A 51 13.56 6.64 3.81
N THR A 52 14.89 6.58 3.85
CA THR A 52 15.76 7.08 2.78
C THR A 52 16.72 5.99 2.30
N TYR A 53 17.06 6.05 1.03
CA TYR A 53 18.05 5.22 0.37
C TYR A 53 18.94 6.14 -0.48
N ASP A 54 20.25 6.07 -0.29
CA ASP A 54 21.22 6.94 -0.98
C ASP A 54 20.86 8.45 -0.88
N GLY A 55 20.45 8.88 0.33
CA GLY A 55 20.02 10.25 0.61
C GLY A 55 18.65 10.65 0.03
N LYS A 56 17.97 9.76 -0.70
CA LYS A 56 16.67 10.04 -1.34
C LYS A 56 15.54 9.38 -0.57
N ARG A 57 14.44 10.09 -0.36
CA ARG A 57 13.24 9.54 0.28
C ARG A 57 12.62 8.46 -0.59
N VAL A 58 12.28 7.32 0.02
CA VAL A 58 11.62 6.20 -0.67
C VAL A 58 10.12 6.18 -0.37
N MET A 59 9.37 5.41 -1.16
CA MET A 59 7.95 5.23 -0.94
C MET A 59 7.71 4.34 0.28
N VAL A 60 6.83 4.78 1.18
CA VAL A 60 6.41 4.03 2.36
C VAL A 60 4.89 3.91 2.33
N LEU A 61 4.38 2.68 2.43
CA LEU A 61 2.97 2.37 2.33
C LEU A 61 2.52 1.49 3.50
N ARG A 62 1.24 1.60 3.85
CA ARG A 62 0.64 0.80 4.91
C ARG A 62 0.10 -0.49 4.32
N SER A 63 0.58 -1.63 4.84
CA SER A 63 0.14 -2.97 4.47
C SER A 63 -0.47 -3.62 5.71
N GLY A 64 -1.79 -3.56 5.85
CA GLY A 64 -2.48 -3.97 7.06
C GLY A 64 -2.02 -3.15 8.28
N ALA A 65 -1.43 -3.81 9.28
CA ALA A 65 -0.93 -3.17 10.50
C ALA A 65 0.55 -2.76 10.45
N ARG A 66 1.27 -3.05 9.36
CA ARG A 66 2.70 -2.76 9.20
C ARG A 66 2.97 -1.71 8.13
N TRP A 67 4.13 -1.08 8.22
CA TRP A 67 4.66 -0.24 7.16
C TRP A 67 5.55 -1.07 6.24
N GLU A 68 5.54 -0.77 4.95
CA GLU A 68 6.42 -1.36 3.94
C GLU A 68 7.12 -0.24 3.18
N ALA A 69 8.45 -0.33 3.09
CA ALA A 69 9.25 0.54 2.23
C ALA A 69 9.44 -0.13 0.88
N VAL A 70 9.16 0.62 -0.19
CA VAL A 70 9.40 0.22 -1.57
C VAL A 70 10.57 1.05 -2.09
N VAL A 71 11.70 0.38 -2.29
CA VAL A 71 12.99 0.97 -2.64
C VAL A 71 13.31 0.63 -4.09
N GLY A 72 13.40 1.65 -4.94
CA GLY A 72 13.95 1.47 -6.28
C GLY A 72 15.46 1.36 -6.23
N LEU A 73 16.02 0.33 -6.87
CA LEU A 73 17.47 0.15 -7.00
C LEU A 73 17.93 0.81 -8.31
N PRO A 74 18.78 1.86 -8.27
CA PRO A 74 19.30 2.49 -9.47
C PRO A 74 20.00 1.49 -10.39
N LEU A 75 19.92 1.69 -11.71
CA LEU A 75 20.64 0.85 -12.69
C LEU A 75 22.16 0.89 -12.49
N ALA A 76 22.68 1.99 -11.92
CA ALA A 76 24.10 2.17 -11.64
C ALA A 76 24.55 1.59 -10.29
N VAL A 77 23.64 0.99 -9.51
CA VAL A 77 24.00 0.43 -8.20
C VAL A 77 24.97 -0.74 -8.37
N THR A 78 26.02 -0.77 -7.56
CA THR A 78 26.93 -1.92 -7.51
C THR A 78 26.27 -3.06 -6.73
N PRO A 79 26.20 -4.29 -7.27
CA PRO A 79 25.71 -5.44 -6.52
C PRO A 79 26.50 -5.66 -5.23
N GLY A 80 25.81 -5.87 -4.12
CA GLY A 80 26.44 -6.01 -2.81
C GLY A 80 25.51 -5.58 -1.67
N GLN A 81 26.11 -5.09 -0.59
CA GLN A 81 25.36 -4.59 0.57
C GLN A 81 24.81 -3.19 0.29
N ALA A 82 23.54 -3.00 0.63
CA ALA A 82 22.83 -1.74 0.52
C ALA A 82 22.17 -1.41 1.87
N HIS A 83 22.16 -0.14 2.24
CA HIS A 83 21.59 0.32 3.51
C HIS A 83 20.48 1.31 3.28
N ILE A 84 19.39 1.16 4.05
CA ILE A 84 18.33 2.16 4.16
C ILE A 84 18.42 2.81 5.53
N GLN A 85 18.08 4.09 5.60
CA GLN A 85 17.98 4.81 6.87
C GLN A 85 16.50 4.94 7.20
N VAL A 86 16.15 4.57 8.43
CA VAL A 86 14.78 4.65 8.93
C VAL A 86 14.75 5.64 10.07
N GLN A 87 13.95 6.68 9.91
CA GLN A 87 13.64 7.66 10.94
C GLN A 87 12.21 7.43 11.40
N SER A 88 12.08 6.91 12.62
CA SER A 88 10.79 6.75 13.28
C SER A 88 10.27 8.12 13.71
N ALA A 89 8.95 8.31 13.69
CA ALA A 89 8.32 9.54 14.14
C ALA A 89 8.40 9.77 15.67
N ASP A 90 9.02 8.86 16.42
CA ASP A 90 9.07 8.86 17.89
C ASP A 90 10.18 9.75 18.50
N THR A 91 10.65 10.77 17.78
CA THR A 91 11.44 11.83 18.41
C THR A 91 10.58 13.10 18.46
N PRO A 92 9.91 13.40 19.59
CA PRO A 92 9.61 14.78 19.89
C PRO A 92 10.95 15.50 19.97
N GLU A 93 11.30 16.21 18.90
CA GLU A 93 12.34 17.23 18.94
C GLU A 93 11.83 18.34 19.87
N ALA A 94 11.96 18.09 21.18
CA ALA A 94 11.93 19.11 22.20
C ALA A 94 13.22 19.92 22.02
N ALA A 95 13.16 20.89 21.12
CA ALA A 95 14.05 22.03 21.13
C ALA A 95 13.85 22.75 22.47
N VAL A 96 14.88 22.71 23.31
CA VAL A 96 15.02 23.52 24.53
C VAL A 96 16.00 24.64 24.23
#